data_AF-A0A392MY60-F1
#
_entry.id   AF-A0A392MY60-F1
#
_cell.length_a   1.000
_cell.length_b   1.000
_cell.length_c   1.000
_cell.angle_alpha   90.00
_cell.angle_beta   90.00
_cell.angle_gamma   90.00
#
_symmetry.space_group_name_H-M   'P 1'
#
loop_
_entity.id
_entity.type
_entity.pdbx_description
1 polymer ?
#
loop_
_entity_poly.entity_id
_entity_poly.type
_entity_poly.pdbx_seq_one_letter_code
_entity_poly.pdbx_strand_id
1 'polypeptide(L)'
;MGKFGIVLAVLTLGCLIATTIAEQCGRQAGGVTCPNNLCCSQYGYCGTTDDYCSPSKNCQSNCQGGGGGGSGGGESASNVRATYHYYQPEQHGWDLNAVSAYCSTWDAEKPYSWRSKYGWTAFCGPVGPRGQASCGKCLI
;
A
#
# COMPACT_ATOMS: atom_id res chain seq x y z
N MET A 1 33.39 -40.14 -37.91
CA MET A 1 32.02 -39.58 -37.88
C MET A 1 31.52 -39.16 -36.48
N GLY A 2 32.33 -39.17 -35.41
CA GLY A 2 31.81 -39.01 -34.03
C GLY A 2 31.85 -37.60 -33.41
N LYS A 3 32.58 -36.64 -33.96
CA LYS A 3 32.75 -35.30 -33.32
C LYS A 3 31.69 -34.28 -33.75
N PHE A 4 31.24 -34.34 -35.01
CA PHE A 4 30.19 -33.45 -35.52
C PHE A 4 28.80 -33.76 -34.94
N GLY A 5 28.49 -35.03 -34.68
CA GLY A 5 27.23 -35.43 -34.04
C GLY A 5 27.11 -34.98 -32.58
N ILE A 6 28.22 -34.96 -31.84
CA ILE A 6 28.26 -34.47 -30.45
C ILE A 6 28.07 -32.96 -30.41
N VAL A 7 28.69 -32.21 -31.34
CA VAL A 7 28.51 -30.75 -31.43
C VAL A 7 27.08 -30.37 -31.81
N LEU A 8 26.43 -31.10 -32.72
CA LEU A 8 25.01 -30.88 -33.05
C LEU A 8 24.07 -31.24 -31.89
N ALA A 9 24.37 -32.30 -31.13
CA ALA A 9 23.58 -32.71 -29.97
C ALA A 9 23.68 -31.71 -28.80
N VAL A 10 24.86 -31.12 -28.58
CA VAL A 10 25.07 -30.10 -27.53
C VAL A 10 24.41 -28.77 -27.90
N LEU A 11 24.44 -28.38 -29.18
CA LEU A 11 23.79 -27.16 -29.66
C LEU A 11 22.25 -27.23 -29.64
N THR A 12 21.68 -28.41 -29.80
CA THR A 12 20.21 -28.63 -29.74
C THR A 12 19.71 -28.81 -28.30
N LEU A 13 20.50 -29.43 -27.42
CA LEU A 13 20.17 -29.59 -26.00
C LEU A 13 20.31 -28.27 -25.19
N GLY A 14 21.12 -27.32 -25.65
CA GLY A 14 21.26 -25.99 -25.03
C GLY A 14 20.10 -25.02 -25.29
N CYS A 15 19.21 -25.31 -26.24
CA CYS A 15 18.14 -24.39 -26.66
C CYS A 15 16.82 -24.56 -25.89
N LEU A 16 16.68 -25.62 -25.08
CA LEU A 16 15.42 -25.97 -24.39
C LEU A 16 15.30 -25.47 -22.95
N ILE A 17 16.31 -24.76 -22.43
CA ILE A 17 16.30 -24.19 -21.07
C ILE A 17 16.36 -22.67 -21.11
N ALA A 18 15.46 -22.07 -21.88
CA ALA A 18 15.02 -20.70 -21.64
C ALA A 18 13.70 -20.75 -20.85
N THR A 19 13.74 -21.26 -19.61
CA THR A 19 12.67 -20.97 -18.65
C THR A 19 12.81 -19.50 -18.27
N THR A 20 12.24 -18.62 -19.08
CA THR A 20 12.03 -17.23 -18.71
C THR A 20 11.04 -17.22 -17.56
N ILE A 21 11.54 -17.08 -16.33
CA ILE A 21 10.75 -16.46 -15.27
C ILE A 21 10.40 -15.06 -15.78
N ALA A 22 9.24 -14.91 -16.39
CA ALA A 22 8.76 -13.62 -16.82
C ALA A 22 8.53 -12.80 -15.55
N GLU A 23 9.32 -11.74 -15.39
CA GLU A 23 9.10 -10.77 -14.33
C GLU A 23 7.69 -10.19 -14.49
N GLN A 24 6.94 -10.15 -13.39
CA GLN A 24 5.50 -9.89 -13.37
C GLN A 24 5.18 -8.39 -13.39
N CYS A 25 6.11 -7.57 -12.91
CA CYS A 25 5.90 -6.14 -12.71
C CYS A 25 7.21 -5.32 -12.73
N GLY A 26 7.06 -4.00 -12.70
CA GLY A 26 8.18 -3.07 -12.50
C GLY A 26 9.02 -2.88 -13.76
N ARG A 27 10.21 -2.29 -13.59
CA ARG A 27 11.13 -1.97 -14.71
C ARG A 27 11.51 -3.20 -15.53
N GLN A 28 11.50 -4.38 -14.92
CA GLN A 28 11.79 -5.66 -15.54
C GLN A 28 10.68 -6.10 -16.50
N ALA A 29 9.44 -5.69 -16.24
CA ALA A 29 8.26 -6.01 -17.04
C ALA A 29 7.76 -4.79 -17.84
N GLY A 30 8.66 -3.86 -18.21
CA GLY A 30 8.28 -2.66 -18.98
C GLY A 30 7.39 -1.69 -18.22
N GLY A 31 7.43 -1.68 -16.89
CA GLY A 31 6.61 -0.81 -16.04
C GLY A 31 5.22 -1.36 -15.73
N VAL A 32 4.92 -2.62 -16.08
CA VAL A 32 3.65 -3.27 -15.74
C VAL A 32 3.44 -3.28 -14.23
N THR A 33 2.20 -3.00 -13.80
CA THR A 33 1.78 -3.09 -12.40
C THR A 33 1.19 -4.45 -12.10
N CYS A 34 1.27 -4.87 -10.84
CA CYS A 34 0.71 -6.13 -10.41
C CYS A 34 -0.83 -6.13 -10.44
N PRO A 35 -1.45 -7.27 -10.77
CA PRO A 35 -2.89 -7.44 -10.62
C PRO A 35 -3.31 -7.37 -9.14
N ASN A 36 -4.59 -7.08 -8.89
CA ASN A 36 -5.17 -6.97 -7.54
C ASN A 36 -4.44 -5.98 -6.61
N ASN A 37 -3.76 -4.96 -7.17
CA ASN A 37 -2.98 -3.97 -6.42
C ASN A 37 -1.90 -4.58 -5.50
N LEU A 38 -1.34 -5.73 -5.88
CA LEU A 38 -0.20 -6.32 -5.14
C LEU A 38 1.03 -5.41 -5.26
N CYS A 39 1.93 -5.52 -4.29
CA CYS A 39 3.19 -4.80 -4.29
C CYS A 39 4.15 -5.41 -5.30
N CYS A 40 4.83 -4.55 -6.05
CA CYS A 40 5.91 -4.98 -6.93
C CYS A 40 7.24 -4.91 -6.18
N SER A 41 7.84 -6.07 -5.92
CA SER A 41 9.15 -6.14 -5.26
C SER A 41 10.25 -5.51 -6.13
N GLN A 42 11.42 -5.25 -5.53
CA GLN A 42 12.59 -4.78 -6.28
C GLN A 42 13.03 -5.72 -7.40
N TYR A 43 12.62 -6.99 -7.33
CA TYR A 43 13.00 -8.03 -8.28
C TYR A 43 12.04 -8.14 -9.46
N GLY A 44 10.81 -7.61 -9.36
CA GLY A 44 9.81 -7.69 -10.43
C GLY A 44 8.70 -8.72 -10.16
N TYR A 45 8.51 -9.13 -8.90
CA TYR A 45 7.47 -10.08 -8.50
C TYR A 45 6.36 -9.40 -7.71
N CYS A 46 5.14 -9.93 -7.85
CA CYS A 46 3.96 -9.44 -7.16
C CYS A 46 3.72 -10.19 -5.84
N GLY A 47 3.47 -9.46 -4.76
CA GLY A 47 3.17 -10.05 -3.46
C GLY A 47 2.63 -9.05 -2.43
N THR A 48 2.33 -9.53 -1.22
CA THR A 48 1.77 -8.73 -0.12
C THR A 48 2.65 -8.68 1.14
N THR A 49 3.73 -9.45 1.20
CA THR A 49 4.63 -9.45 2.37
C THR A 49 5.60 -8.28 2.33
N ASP A 50 6.25 -8.00 3.45
CA ASP A 50 7.22 -6.91 3.60
C ASP A 50 8.33 -6.96 2.52
N ASP A 51 8.77 -8.14 2.09
CA ASP A 51 9.77 -8.29 1.01
C ASP A 51 9.35 -7.70 -0.34
N TYR A 52 8.03 -7.58 -0.56
CA TYR A 52 7.45 -7.04 -1.78
C TYR A 52 7.02 -5.60 -1.60
N CYS A 53 6.52 -5.26 -0.41
CA CYS A 53 5.84 -4.01 -0.14
C CYS A 53 6.71 -2.94 0.52
N SER A 54 7.80 -3.31 1.20
CA SER A 54 8.57 -2.36 2.01
C SER A 54 9.37 -1.39 1.15
N PRO A 55 9.25 -0.06 1.36
CA PRO A 55 10.08 0.92 0.67
C PRO A 55 11.56 0.72 0.98
N SER A 56 11.90 0.26 2.19
CA SER A 56 13.28 -0.05 2.60
C SER A 56 13.88 -1.24 1.83
N LYS A 57 13.03 -2.07 1.20
CA LYS A 57 13.41 -3.18 0.33
C LYS A 57 13.25 -2.85 -1.17
N ASN A 58 13.24 -1.56 -1.49
CA ASN A 58 13.15 -1.02 -2.85
C ASN A 58 11.93 -1.51 -3.64
N CYS A 59 10.79 -1.62 -2.96
CA CYS A 59 9.52 -1.83 -3.66
C CYS A 59 9.33 -0.81 -4.79
N GLN A 60 8.88 -1.27 -5.94
CA GLN A 60 8.77 -0.48 -7.18
C GLN A 60 7.40 0.17 -7.34
N SER A 61 6.32 -0.50 -6.94
CA SER A 61 4.95 0.01 -7.04
C SER A 61 4.03 -0.63 -6.00
N ASN A 62 2.96 0.07 -5.63
CA ASN A 62 2.00 -0.31 -4.58
C ASN A 62 2.65 -0.57 -3.20
N CYS A 63 3.69 0.20 -2.85
CA CYS A 63 4.50 0.00 -1.64
C CYS A 63 3.81 0.49 -0.35
N GLN A 64 4.15 -0.12 0.78
CA GLN A 64 3.67 0.27 2.10
C GLN A 64 4.36 1.54 2.61
N GLY A 65 3.62 2.64 2.76
CA GLY A 65 4.08 3.81 3.51
C GLY A 65 4.94 4.84 2.75
N GLY A 66 5.08 4.73 1.43
CA GLY A 66 5.73 5.77 0.61
C GLY A 66 4.71 6.73 0.00
N GLY A 67 4.67 7.97 0.48
CA GLY A 67 3.85 9.04 -0.10
C GLY A 67 4.20 9.28 -1.56
N GLY A 68 3.25 9.03 -2.46
CA GLY A 68 3.40 9.26 -3.89
C GLY A 68 2.45 8.44 -4.73
N GLY A 69 1.14 8.79 -4.70
CA GLY A 69 0.17 8.45 -5.74
C GLY A 69 0.04 6.96 -6.09
N GLY A 70 -0.42 6.14 -5.16
CA GLY A 70 -0.79 4.75 -5.44
C GLY A 70 -1.57 4.20 -4.26
N SER A 71 -2.85 3.92 -4.48
CA SER A 71 -3.79 3.45 -3.47
C SER A 71 -3.27 2.15 -2.84
N GLY A 72 -2.66 2.24 -1.66
CA GLY A 72 -2.60 1.11 -0.75
C GLY A 72 -4.04 0.65 -0.57
N GLY A 73 -4.33 -0.63 -0.84
CA GLY A 73 -5.69 -1.15 -0.86
C GLY A 73 -6.45 -0.65 0.36
N GLY A 74 -7.33 0.33 0.14
CA GLY A 74 -8.09 0.95 1.21
C GLY A 74 -8.90 -0.14 1.88
N GLU A 75 -8.74 -0.29 3.19
CA GLU A 75 -9.58 -1.21 3.94
C GLU A 75 -11.03 -0.79 3.76
N SER A 76 -11.87 -1.71 3.28
CA SER A 76 -13.23 -1.41 2.88
C SER A 76 -14.21 -2.35 3.58
N ALA A 77 -15.32 -1.78 4.05
CA ALA A 77 -16.44 -2.53 4.59
C ALA A 77 -17.75 -1.94 4.08
N SER A 78 -18.76 -2.79 3.92
CA SER A 78 -20.11 -2.40 3.49
C SER A 78 -21.11 -2.71 4.59
N ASN A 79 -22.29 -2.06 4.52
CA ASN A 79 -23.35 -2.20 5.53
C ASN A 79 -22.90 -1.80 6.95
N VAL A 80 -22.00 -0.82 7.06
CA VAL A 80 -21.51 -0.30 8.34
C VAL A 80 -22.50 0.72 8.90
N ARG A 81 -22.76 0.66 10.21
CA ARG A 81 -23.60 1.65 10.90
C ARG A 81 -22.80 2.92 11.19
N ALA A 82 -23.21 4.04 10.61
CA ALA A 82 -22.71 5.37 10.96
C ALA A 82 -23.69 6.07 11.92
N THR A 83 -23.19 6.52 13.06
CA THR A 83 -23.92 7.38 14.01
C THR A 83 -23.25 8.74 14.08
N TYR A 84 -23.95 9.75 14.61
CA TYR A 84 -23.41 11.09 14.75
C TYR A 84 -22.96 11.37 16.18
N HIS A 85 -21.97 12.25 16.30
CA HIS A 85 -21.60 12.94 17.53
C HIS A 85 -21.28 14.39 17.18
N TYR A 86 -21.84 15.34 17.91
CA TYR A 86 -21.64 16.77 17.64
C TYR A 86 -20.32 17.24 18.25
N TYR A 87 -19.22 17.06 17.52
CA TYR A 87 -17.91 17.58 17.91
C TYR A 87 -17.76 19.09 17.70
N GLN A 88 -18.56 19.69 16.80
CA GLN A 88 -18.53 21.12 16.49
C GLN A 88 -17.10 21.68 16.24
N PRO A 89 -16.29 21.05 15.38
CA PRO A 89 -14.88 21.37 15.25
C PRO A 89 -14.64 22.84 14.86
N GLU A 90 -15.49 23.45 14.03
CA GLU A 90 -15.38 24.86 13.67
C GLU A 90 -15.53 25.80 14.88
N GLN A 91 -16.46 25.49 15.80
CA GLN A 91 -16.70 26.29 17.00
C GLN A 91 -15.54 26.16 18.00
N HIS A 92 -14.86 25.02 17.99
CA HIS A 92 -13.69 24.74 18.83
C HIS A 92 -12.35 25.00 18.13
N GLY A 93 -12.33 25.76 17.01
CA GLY A 93 -11.09 26.13 16.33
C GLY A 93 -10.30 24.93 15.79
N TRP A 94 -11.00 23.84 15.49
CA TRP A 94 -10.45 22.55 15.08
C TRP A 94 -9.45 21.97 16.09
N ASP A 95 -9.56 22.32 17.38
CA ASP A 95 -8.71 21.80 18.45
C ASP A 95 -9.21 20.42 18.93
N LEU A 96 -8.38 19.38 18.75
CA LEU A 96 -8.71 18.01 19.17
C LEU A 96 -8.79 17.88 20.70
N ASN A 97 -8.05 18.70 21.45
CA ASN A 97 -8.09 18.69 22.91
C ASN A 97 -9.41 19.24 23.44
N ALA A 98 -9.93 20.28 22.80
CA ALA A 98 -11.18 20.93 23.20
C ALA A 98 -12.38 19.98 23.18
N VAL A 99 -12.34 18.95 22.32
CA VAL A 99 -13.42 17.96 22.18
C VAL A 99 -13.08 16.59 22.79
N SER A 100 -11.97 16.49 23.51
CA SER A 100 -11.46 15.24 24.09
C SER A 100 -11.37 14.09 23.06
N ALA A 101 -10.96 14.40 21.83
CA ALA A 101 -10.79 13.36 20.81
C ALA A 101 -9.67 12.41 21.26
N TYR A 102 -9.89 11.10 21.20
CA TYR A 102 -8.88 10.10 21.57
C TYR A 102 -7.52 10.33 20.91
N CYS A 103 -7.52 10.78 19.66
CA CYS A 103 -6.30 11.06 18.90
C CYS A 103 -5.58 12.34 19.30
N SER A 104 -6.11 13.15 20.23
CA SER A 104 -5.51 14.43 20.64
C SER A 104 -4.10 14.24 21.21
N THR A 105 -3.82 13.10 21.85
CA THR A 105 -2.49 12.75 22.37
C THR A 105 -1.39 12.78 21.31
N TRP A 106 -1.70 12.52 20.04
CA TRP A 106 -0.70 12.44 18.96
C TRP A 106 -0.91 13.47 17.84
N ASP A 107 -2.16 13.91 17.64
CA ASP A 107 -2.54 14.71 16.47
C ASP A 107 -2.95 16.15 16.80
N ALA A 108 -3.08 16.53 18.07
CA ALA A 108 -3.55 17.87 18.45
C ALA A 108 -2.60 19.00 17.98
N GLU A 109 -1.29 18.75 17.98
CA GLU A 109 -0.28 19.74 17.59
C GLU A 109 -0.08 19.84 16.06
N LYS A 110 -0.83 19.05 15.28
CA LYS A 110 -0.75 19.17 13.82
C LYS A 110 -1.19 20.56 13.36
N PRO A 111 -0.66 21.04 12.22
CA PRO A 111 -1.01 22.36 11.69
C PRO A 111 -2.52 22.53 11.55
N TYR A 112 -3.00 23.76 11.77
CA TYR A 112 -4.43 24.07 11.60
C TYR A 112 -4.94 23.62 10.23
N SER A 113 -4.16 23.85 9.16
CA SER A 113 -4.49 23.43 7.78
C SER A 113 -4.67 21.93 7.61
N TRP A 114 -4.07 21.11 8.48
CA TRP A 114 -4.31 19.66 8.51
C TRP A 114 -5.58 19.34 9.30
N ARG A 115 -5.74 19.94 10.49
CA ARG A 115 -6.87 19.68 11.39
C ARG A 115 -8.20 20.12 10.78
N SER A 116 -8.21 21.21 10.01
CA SER A 116 -9.38 21.80 9.36
C SER A 116 -9.59 21.37 7.90
N LYS A 117 -8.77 20.47 7.38
CA LYS A 117 -8.86 20.06 5.97
C LYS A 117 -10.15 19.32 5.64
N TYR A 118 -10.63 18.48 6.57
CA TYR A 118 -11.77 17.60 6.40
C TYR A 118 -12.58 17.50 7.70
N GLY A 119 -13.85 17.10 7.59
CA GLY A 119 -14.69 16.79 8.76
C GLY A 119 -14.12 15.65 9.61
N TRP A 120 -14.49 15.62 10.89
CA TRP A 120 -13.99 14.63 11.85
C TRP A 120 -14.97 13.49 12.07
N THR A 121 -14.42 12.30 12.30
CA THR A 121 -15.19 11.11 12.68
C THR A 121 -14.43 10.28 13.69
N ALA A 122 -15.15 9.64 14.61
CA ALA A 122 -14.63 8.50 15.33
C ALA A 122 -14.69 7.25 14.43
N PHE A 123 -13.80 6.29 14.67
CA PHE A 123 -13.78 5.04 13.89
C PHE A 123 -13.68 3.81 14.79
N CYS A 124 -14.61 2.88 14.59
CA CYS A 124 -14.61 1.55 15.19
C CYS A 124 -15.14 0.47 14.22
N GLY A 125 -15.01 0.72 12.90
CA GLY A 125 -15.55 -0.13 11.84
C GLY A 125 -15.00 -1.56 11.88
N PRO A 126 -15.62 -2.54 11.18
CA PRO A 126 -15.27 -3.96 11.26
C PRO A 126 -13.95 -4.31 10.56
N VAL A 127 -13.51 -3.51 9.58
CA VAL A 127 -12.30 -3.73 8.76
C VAL A 127 -11.41 -2.49 8.85
N GLY A 128 -10.10 -2.68 8.95
CA GLY A 128 -9.12 -1.60 9.13
C GLY A 128 -8.61 -1.44 10.58
N PRO A 129 -7.59 -0.59 10.79
CA PRO A 129 -6.98 -0.36 12.09
C PRO A 129 -7.93 0.40 13.04
N ARG A 130 -7.71 0.27 14.35
CA ARG A 130 -8.50 0.96 15.38
C ARG A 130 -7.59 1.60 16.41
N GLY A 131 -8.14 2.53 17.19
CA GLY A 131 -7.40 3.25 18.22
C GLY A 131 -6.28 4.10 17.60
N GLN A 132 -5.10 4.05 18.20
CA GLN A 132 -3.98 4.90 17.80
C GLN A 132 -3.58 4.69 16.33
N ALA A 133 -3.61 3.44 15.84
CA ALA A 133 -3.22 3.12 14.47
C ALA A 133 -4.19 3.68 13.40
N SER A 134 -5.39 4.15 13.81
CA SER A 134 -6.35 4.84 12.94
C SER A 134 -6.27 6.37 13.02
N CYS A 135 -5.53 6.93 13.98
CA CYS A 135 -5.45 8.38 14.15
C CYS A 135 -4.85 9.07 12.92
N GLY A 136 -5.51 10.14 12.47
CA GLY A 136 -5.14 10.92 11.30
C GLY A 136 -5.31 10.24 9.94
N LYS A 137 -5.88 9.03 9.90
CA LYS A 137 -6.24 8.37 8.63
C LYS A 137 -7.51 8.98 8.04
N CYS A 138 -7.66 8.82 6.72
CA CYS A 138 -8.82 9.29 5.98
C CYS A 138 -9.76 8.11 5.66
N LEU A 139 -11.06 8.38 5.65
CA LEU A 139 -12.11 7.46 5.18
C LEU A 139 -12.87 8.14 4.04
N ILE A 140 -13.31 7.32 3.09
CA ILE A 140 -14.15 7.69 1.94
C ILE A 140 -15.52 7.05 2.12
#